data_AF-A0A0R3RKI7-F1
#
_entry.id   AF-A0A0R3RKI7-F1
#
_cell.length_a   1.000
_cell.length_b   1.000
_cell.length_c   1.000
_cell.angle_alpha   90.00
_cell.angle_beta   90.00
_cell.angle_gamma   90.00
#
_symmetry.space_group_name_H-M   'P 1'
#
loop_
_entity.id
_entity.type
_entity.pdbx_description
1 polymer ?
#
loop_
_entity_poly.entity_id
_entity_poly.type
_entity_poly.pdbx_seq_one_letter_code
_entity_poly.pdbx_strand_id
1 'polypeptide(L)'
;LISANDILKYQISFFTSLGISFAVSFPVIGAFTSQWTYYKQNGLFVSILVAYLQLSPALTLPLSGALCSSVLSWPFVCYSHGVASLILFIVFAIFYRDSPHKHPFVNEKERQKIAVGKAECSKGVINQIPYYDILKTGSVWAVWIAAVGNFTCVNMLFLYSPNYLHGVLGMHMANTGIAAAVPPLLQFMIKLVAGFSSDKIKCLSETGKLRLYNSIAFVGCALFLSILSFIPAAWGSTATACLGLAAGCLGFTTGGFFKAAPLVSKHFSPFVTGNVSLGLRCSIF
;
A
#
# COMPACT_ATOMS: atom_id res chain seq x y z
N LEU A 1 -18.61 12.01 34.04
CA LEU A 1 -19.11 11.06 33.02
C LEU A 1 -19.01 11.76 31.67
N ILE A 2 -18.09 11.33 30.81
CA ILE A 2 -17.99 11.85 29.43
C ILE A 2 -19.23 11.34 28.71
N SER A 3 -20.00 12.23 28.05
CA SER A 3 -21.19 11.84 27.31
C SER A 3 -20.80 10.94 26.14
N ALA A 4 -21.65 9.98 25.75
CA ALA A 4 -21.45 9.18 24.54
C ALA A 4 -21.21 10.06 23.30
N ASN A 5 -21.84 11.25 23.28
CA ASN A 5 -21.67 12.23 22.20
C ASN A 5 -20.27 12.88 22.22
N ASP A 6 -19.67 13.04 23.39
CA ASP A 6 -18.31 13.56 23.51
C ASP A 6 -17.28 12.50 23.13
N ILE A 7 -17.49 11.23 23.52
CA ILE A 7 -16.64 10.11 23.08
C ILE A 7 -16.63 10.02 21.55
N LEU A 8 -17.80 10.11 20.93
CA LEU A 8 -17.94 10.11 19.47
C LEU A 8 -17.16 11.28 18.83
N LYS A 9 -17.28 12.49 19.37
CA LYS A 9 -16.52 13.66 18.88
C LYS A 9 -15.01 13.44 18.97
N TYR A 10 -14.51 12.91 20.10
CA TYR A 10 -13.09 12.60 20.26
C TYR A 10 -12.61 11.55 19.26
N GLN A 11 -13.39 10.49 19.03
CA GLN A 11 -13.06 9.47 18.03
C GLN A 11 -13.01 10.07 16.62
N ILE A 12 -14.02 10.85 16.21
CA ILE A 12 -14.05 11.51 14.89
C ILE A 12 -12.83 12.42 14.72
N SER A 13 -12.53 13.25 15.73
CA SER A 13 -11.39 14.16 15.67
C SER A 13 -10.07 13.39 15.54
N PHE A 14 -9.88 12.34 16.35
CA PHE A 14 -8.70 11.50 16.29
C PHE A 14 -8.51 10.82 14.93
N PHE A 15 -9.55 10.19 14.39
CA PHE A 15 -9.48 9.54 13.08
C PHE A 15 -9.26 10.54 11.94
N THR A 16 -9.83 11.73 12.04
CA THR A 16 -9.61 12.80 11.05
C THR A 16 -8.14 13.25 11.05
N SER A 17 -7.55 13.47 12.23
CA SER A 17 -6.13 13.83 12.36
C SER A 17 -5.20 12.74 11.82
N LEU A 18 -5.50 11.46 12.07
CA LEU A 18 -4.76 10.33 11.51
C LEU A 18 -4.86 10.29 9.98
N GLY A 19 -6.06 10.51 9.43
CA GLY A 19 -6.28 10.53 7.98
C GLY A 19 -5.52 11.65 7.28
N ILE A 20 -5.52 12.87 7.86
CA ILE A 20 -4.73 14.00 7.33
C ILE A 20 -3.24 13.68 7.33
N SER A 21 -2.74 13.08 8.42
CA SER A 21 -1.34 12.69 8.54
C SER A 21 -0.94 11.64 7.51
N PHE A 22 -1.79 10.61 7.31
CA PHE A 22 -1.53 9.54 6.34
C PHE A 22 -1.54 10.05 4.90
N ALA A 23 -2.36 11.06 4.58
CA ALA A 23 -2.51 11.60 3.23
C ALA A 23 -1.21 12.16 2.62
N VAL A 24 -0.25 12.57 3.46
CA VAL A 24 1.04 13.16 3.04
C VAL A 24 2.06 12.09 2.59
N SER A 25 1.86 10.83 2.94
CA SER A 25 2.85 9.75 2.73
C SER A 25 3.23 9.54 1.25
N PHE A 26 2.25 9.49 0.35
CA PHE A 26 2.51 9.24 -1.09
C PHE A 26 3.19 10.43 -1.80
N PRO A 27 2.77 11.69 -1.57
CA PRO A 27 3.53 12.85 -2.03
C PRO A 27 5.00 12.83 -1.58
N VAL A 28 5.27 12.45 -0.32
CA VAL A 28 6.64 12.35 0.20
C VAL A 28 7.44 11.26 -0.52
N ILE A 29 6.85 10.08 -0.76
CA ILE A 29 7.48 9.02 -1.57
C ILE A 29 7.83 9.54 -2.97
N GLY A 30 6.92 10.26 -3.62
CA GLY A 30 7.15 10.84 -4.96
C GLY A 30 8.22 11.93 -4.96
N ALA A 31 8.21 12.83 -3.96
CA ALA A 31 9.22 13.86 -3.81
C ALA A 31 10.60 13.25 -3.57
N PHE A 32 10.71 12.29 -2.64
CA PHE A 32 11.94 11.55 -2.39
C PHE A 32 12.44 10.87 -3.66
N THR A 33 11.59 10.14 -4.39
CA THR A 33 12.06 9.40 -5.57
C THR A 33 12.51 10.33 -6.68
N SER A 34 11.86 11.48 -6.86
CA SER A 34 12.29 12.50 -7.82
C SER A 34 13.67 13.10 -7.48
N GLN A 35 14.00 13.28 -6.19
CA GLN A 35 15.23 13.96 -5.74
C GLN A 35 16.40 13.01 -5.46
N TRP A 36 16.11 11.80 -4.96
CA TRP A 36 17.13 10.87 -4.47
C TRP A 36 17.42 9.70 -5.38
N THR A 37 16.53 9.34 -6.31
CA THR A 37 16.72 8.12 -7.10
C THR A 37 17.36 8.37 -8.45
N TYR A 38 18.14 7.40 -8.93
CA TYR A 38 18.58 7.33 -10.31
C TYR A 38 17.42 6.90 -11.21
N TYR A 39 17.19 7.57 -12.34
CA TYR A 39 15.99 7.38 -13.17
C TYR A 39 15.75 5.92 -13.61
N LYS A 40 16.81 5.14 -13.90
CA LYS A 40 16.65 3.71 -14.27
C LYS A 40 16.22 2.82 -13.10
N GLN A 41 16.45 3.25 -11.87
CA GLN A 41 16.14 2.51 -10.64
C GLN A 41 14.95 3.09 -9.88
N ASN A 42 14.31 4.15 -10.39
CA ASN A 42 13.21 4.83 -9.71
C ASN A 42 12.06 3.86 -9.35
N GLY A 43 11.67 2.98 -10.27
CA GLY A 43 10.63 1.97 -10.03
C GLY A 43 10.96 1.00 -8.88
N LEU A 44 12.25 0.65 -8.68
CA LEU A 44 12.69 -0.19 -7.57
C LEU A 44 12.51 0.54 -6.23
N PHE A 45 12.97 1.79 -6.15
CA PHE A 45 12.84 2.59 -4.93
C PHE A 45 11.37 2.86 -4.57
N VAL A 46 10.52 3.20 -5.53
CA VAL A 46 9.07 3.34 -5.32
C VAL A 46 8.49 2.03 -4.78
N SER A 47 8.85 0.88 -5.36
CA SER A 47 8.34 -0.43 -4.93
C SER A 47 8.74 -0.75 -3.49
N ILE A 48 9.99 -0.48 -3.10
CA ILE A 48 10.47 -0.65 -1.72
C ILE A 48 9.73 0.30 -0.77
N LEU A 49 9.57 1.56 -1.15
CA LEU A 49 8.90 2.57 -0.33
C LEU A 49 7.41 2.32 -0.19
N VAL A 50 6.76 1.60 -1.11
CA VAL A 50 5.33 1.24 -1.04
C VAL A 50 5.11 -0.11 -0.37
N ALA A 51 6.14 -0.97 -0.28
CA ALA A 51 6.06 -2.28 0.38
C ALA A 51 5.66 -2.21 1.86
N TYR A 52 5.87 -1.07 2.53
CA TYR A 52 5.44 -0.86 3.91
C TYR A 52 3.94 -1.10 4.12
N LEU A 53 3.11 -0.89 3.09
CA LEU A 53 1.66 -1.10 3.19
C LEU A 53 1.28 -2.54 3.53
N GLN A 54 2.12 -3.51 3.18
CA GLN A 54 1.92 -4.92 3.53
C GLN A 54 2.80 -5.35 4.71
N LEU A 55 4.04 -4.85 4.77
CA LEU A 55 4.97 -5.23 5.83
C LEU A 55 4.58 -4.65 7.20
N SER A 56 4.11 -3.41 7.25
CA SER A 56 3.67 -2.76 8.49
C SER A 56 2.57 -3.56 9.19
N PRO A 57 1.43 -3.91 8.54
CA PRO A 57 0.41 -4.72 9.19
C PRO A 57 0.89 -6.14 9.51
N ALA A 58 1.73 -6.75 8.67
CA ALA A 58 2.31 -8.06 8.96
C ALA A 58 3.17 -8.09 10.23
N LEU A 59 3.82 -6.98 10.58
CA LEU A 59 4.64 -6.86 11.79
C LEU A 59 3.85 -6.35 13.02
N THR A 60 2.93 -5.41 12.80
CA THR A 60 2.19 -4.74 13.89
C THR A 60 1.03 -5.57 14.42
N LEU A 61 0.36 -6.39 13.59
CA LEU A 61 -0.76 -7.22 14.03
C LEU A 61 -0.36 -8.31 15.04
N PRO A 62 0.73 -9.08 14.86
CA PRO A 62 1.15 -10.07 15.85
C PRO A 62 1.61 -9.41 17.15
N LEU A 63 2.36 -8.31 17.04
CA LEU A 63 2.83 -7.54 18.20
C LEU A 63 1.64 -7.00 19.00
N SER A 64 0.65 -6.42 18.33
CA SER A 64 -0.58 -5.91 18.95
C SER A 64 -1.39 -7.04 19.59
N GLY A 65 -1.55 -8.18 18.91
CA GLY A 65 -2.26 -9.33 19.45
C GLY A 65 -1.60 -9.93 20.70
N ALA A 66 -0.27 -10.00 20.72
CA ALA A 66 0.50 -10.46 21.88
C ALA A 66 0.37 -9.50 23.07
N LEU A 67 0.51 -8.19 22.83
CA LEU A 67 0.39 -7.17 23.87
C LEU A 67 -1.04 -7.08 24.43
N CYS A 68 -2.07 -7.13 23.58
CA CYS A 68 -3.47 -7.15 24.02
C CYS A 68 -3.83 -8.39 24.84
N SER A 69 -3.16 -9.53 24.60
CA SER A 69 -3.36 -10.76 25.38
C SER A 69 -2.64 -10.75 26.73
N SER A 70 -1.74 -9.79 26.94
CA SER A 70 -1.02 -9.62 28.20
C SER A 70 -1.80 -8.76 29.19
N VAL A 71 -1.34 -8.72 30.43
CA VAL A 71 -1.91 -7.87 31.51
C VAL A 71 -1.92 -6.38 31.13
N LEU A 72 -1.07 -5.98 30.18
CA LEU A 72 -0.88 -4.61 29.74
C LEU A 72 -2.05 -4.05 28.91
N SER A 73 -3.00 -4.89 28.49
CA SER A 73 -4.24 -4.51 27.79
C SER A 73 -4.01 -3.69 26.50
N TRP A 74 -5.10 -3.29 25.84
CA TRP A 74 -5.04 -2.51 24.59
C TRP A 74 -4.37 -1.12 24.70
N PRO A 75 -4.40 -0.37 25.83
CA PRO A 75 -3.79 0.97 25.88
C PRO A 75 -2.27 0.91 25.68
N PHE A 76 -1.62 -0.15 26.17
CA PHE A 76 -0.18 -0.33 26.01
C PHE A 76 0.23 -0.55 24.54
N VAL A 77 -0.65 -1.10 23.71
CA VAL A 77 -0.43 -1.20 22.27
C VAL A 77 -0.31 0.19 21.64
N CYS A 78 -1.16 1.13 22.04
CA CYS A 78 -1.09 2.51 21.55
C CYS A 78 0.22 3.19 22.01
N TYR A 79 0.61 3.01 23.27
CA TYR A 79 1.85 3.58 23.80
C TYR A 79 3.09 2.98 23.12
N SER A 80 3.14 1.66 22.93
CA SER A 80 4.28 1.00 22.30
C SER A 80 4.48 1.44 20.85
N HIS A 81 3.40 1.53 20.07
CA HIS A 81 3.46 2.04 18.69
C HIS A 81 3.80 3.53 18.64
N GLY A 82 3.30 4.32 19.60
CA GLY A 82 3.63 5.74 19.72
C GLY A 82 5.12 5.97 20.00
N VAL A 83 5.70 5.25 20.95
CA VAL A 83 7.14 5.31 21.28
C VAL A 83 7.98 4.85 20.08
N ALA A 84 7.64 3.72 19.45
CA ALA A 84 8.35 3.25 18.27
C ALA A 84 8.30 4.27 17.12
N SER A 85 7.14 4.89 16.89
CA SER A 85 6.97 5.93 15.87
C SER A 85 7.80 7.18 16.19
N LEU A 86 7.87 7.59 17.46
CA LEU A 86 8.69 8.72 17.89
C LEU A 86 10.18 8.45 17.67
N ILE A 87 10.66 7.25 18.00
CA ILE A 87 12.06 6.85 17.75
C ILE A 87 12.36 6.89 16.25
N LEU A 88 11.49 6.31 15.41
CA LEU A 88 11.66 6.33 13.95
C LEU A 88 11.64 7.76 13.40
N PHE A 89 10.79 8.63 13.94
CA PHE A 89 10.75 10.04 13.57
C PHE A 89 12.06 10.76 13.92
N ILE A 90 12.62 10.54 15.12
CA ILE A 90 13.90 11.13 15.52
C ILE A 90 15.03 10.66 14.60
N VAL A 91 15.09 9.36 14.31
CA VAL A 91 16.06 8.79 13.36
C VAL A 91 15.90 9.45 11.98
N PHE A 92 14.66 9.55 11.49
CA PHE A 92 14.38 10.21 10.22
C PHE A 92 14.82 11.68 10.23
N ALA A 93 14.52 12.45 11.29
CA ALA A 93 14.89 13.86 11.41
C ALA A 93 16.41 14.07 11.42
N ILE A 94 17.16 13.17 12.05
CA ILE A 94 18.63 13.25 12.11
C ILE A 94 19.26 12.91 10.75
N PHE A 95 18.80 11.84 10.09
CA PHE A 95 19.42 11.30 8.87
C PHE A 95 18.90 11.93 7.57
N TYR A 96 17.61 12.17 7.45
CA TYR A 96 16.99 12.58 6.19
C TYR A 96 17.41 13.99 5.78
N ARG A 97 17.69 14.19 4.49
CA ARG A 97 17.96 15.50 3.89
C ARG A 97 17.17 15.62 2.59
N ASP A 98 16.68 16.83 2.29
CA ASP A 98 15.85 17.03 1.09
C ASP A 98 16.62 16.86 -0.23
N SER A 99 17.94 17.01 -0.20
CA SER A 99 18.79 16.91 -1.38
C SER A 99 20.00 16.01 -1.11
N PRO A 100 20.36 15.12 -2.07
CA PRO A 100 21.55 14.29 -1.96
C PRO A 100 22.85 15.12 -1.84
N HIS A 101 22.87 16.36 -2.36
CA HIS A 101 24.01 17.27 -2.24
C HIS A 101 24.30 17.69 -0.80
N LYS A 102 23.28 17.75 0.05
CA LYS A 102 23.37 18.16 1.46
C LYS A 102 23.72 17.00 2.40
N HIS A 103 23.74 15.76 1.89
CA HIS A 103 23.90 14.59 2.73
C HIS A 103 25.38 14.18 2.84
N PRO A 104 25.90 13.98 4.08
CA PRO A 104 27.33 13.76 4.31
C PRO A 104 27.82 12.42 3.76
N PHE A 105 26.95 11.41 3.66
CA PHE A 105 27.31 10.07 3.20
C PHE A 105 27.18 9.86 1.68
N VAL A 106 26.78 10.88 0.92
CA VAL A 106 26.62 10.74 -0.54
C VAL A 106 27.89 11.17 -1.25
N ASN A 107 28.54 10.22 -1.92
CA ASN A 107 29.78 10.44 -2.68
C ASN A 107 29.54 11.19 -3.99
N GLU A 108 30.55 11.90 -4.49
CA GLU A 108 30.45 12.68 -5.73
C GLU A 108 30.05 11.82 -6.95
N LYS A 109 30.59 10.60 -7.05
CA LYS A 109 30.19 9.63 -8.09
C LYS A 109 28.70 9.29 -8.04
N GLU A 110 28.13 9.15 -6.83
CA GLU A 110 26.72 8.86 -6.64
C GLU A 110 25.86 10.10 -6.96
N ARG A 111 26.30 11.29 -6.55
CA ARG A 111 25.63 12.56 -6.89
C ARG A 111 25.52 12.75 -8.38
N GLN A 112 26.62 12.57 -9.11
CA GLN A 112 26.63 12.65 -10.57
C GLN A 112 25.69 11.62 -11.18
N LYS A 113 25.71 10.37 -10.69
CA LYS A 113 24.79 9.33 -11.16
C LYS A 113 23.33 9.69 -10.93
N ILE A 114 22.98 10.24 -9.77
CA ILE A 114 21.61 10.67 -9.44
C ILE A 114 21.19 11.85 -10.33
N ALA A 115 22.09 12.78 -10.63
CA ALA A 115 21.80 13.95 -11.47
C ALA A 115 21.51 13.56 -12.94
N VAL A 116 22.03 12.43 -13.43
CA VAL A 116 21.78 11.96 -14.80
C VAL A 116 20.29 11.76 -15.05
N GLY A 117 19.77 12.39 -16.10
CA GLY A 117 18.36 12.28 -16.50
C GLY A 117 17.40 13.13 -15.66
N LYS A 118 17.90 13.81 -14.61
CA LYS A 118 17.19 14.89 -13.92
C LYS A 118 17.50 16.18 -14.65
N ALA A 119 16.95 16.33 -15.86
CA ALA A 119 16.84 17.67 -16.42
C ALA A 119 16.06 18.51 -15.42
N GLU A 120 16.50 19.75 -15.15
CA GLU A 120 15.59 20.75 -14.62
C GLU A 120 14.37 20.72 -15.54
N CYS A 121 13.26 20.14 -15.09
CA CYS A 121 12.01 20.27 -15.82
C CYS A 121 11.75 21.77 -15.85
N SER A 122 12.15 22.43 -16.94
CA SER A 122 11.82 23.80 -17.21
C SER A 122 10.33 23.91 -16.97
N LYS A 123 9.93 24.86 -16.11
CA LYS A 123 8.55 25.12 -15.73
C LYS A 123 7.60 25.19 -16.94
N GLY A 124 8.13 25.39 -18.16
CA GLY A 124 7.40 25.35 -19.43
C GLY A 124 6.79 23.99 -19.84
N VAL A 125 7.38 22.83 -19.49
CA VAL A 125 6.84 21.52 -19.92
C VAL A 125 5.66 21.04 -19.04
N ILE A 126 5.62 21.48 -17.77
CA ILE A 126 4.50 21.18 -16.85
C ILE A 126 3.24 21.99 -17.23
N ASN A 127 3.40 23.13 -17.93
CA ASN A 127 2.29 24.02 -18.30
C ASN A 127 1.42 23.52 -19.48
N GLN A 128 1.75 22.38 -20.11
CA GLN A 128 0.95 21.81 -21.20
C GLN A 128 0.60 20.35 -20.96
N ILE A 129 0.12 20.00 -19.77
CA ILE A 129 -0.52 18.70 -19.55
C ILE A 129 -1.90 18.76 -20.22
N PRO A 130 -2.19 17.91 -21.24
CA PRO A 130 -3.48 17.90 -21.89
C PRO A 130 -4.49 17.13 -21.01
N TYR A 131 -4.94 17.78 -19.93
CA TYR A 131 -5.84 17.19 -18.94
C TYR A 131 -7.09 16.57 -19.58
N TYR A 132 -7.66 17.26 -20.58
CA TYR A 132 -8.86 16.82 -21.27
C TYR A 132 -8.64 15.52 -22.07
N ASP A 133 -7.52 15.40 -22.78
CA ASP A 133 -7.21 14.20 -23.58
C ASP A 133 -6.90 12.99 -22.68
N ILE A 134 -6.25 13.23 -21.54
CA ILE A 134 -6.02 12.20 -20.51
C ILE A 134 -7.36 11.69 -19.96
N LEU A 135 -8.28 12.60 -19.60
CA LEU A 135 -9.59 12.25 -19.07
C LEU A 135 -10.51 11.57 -20.10
N LYS A 136 -10.29 11.78 -21.40
CA LYS A 136 -11.02 11.06 -22.46
C LYS A 136 -10.51 9.64 -22.71
N THR A 137 -9.33 9.29 -22.18
CA THR A 137 -8.70 8.00 -22.47
C THR A 137 -9.28 6.90 -21.58
N GLY A 138 -10.05 5.97 -22.16
CA GLY A 138 -10.69 4.87 -21.41
C GLY A 138 -9.72 3.97 -20.64
N SER A 139 -8.47 3.82 -21.11
CA SER A 139 -7.44 3.05 -20.39
C SER A 139 -7.00 3.72 -19.08
N VAL A 140 -7.07 5.05 -18.98
CA VAL A 140 -6.74 5.80 -17.75
C VAL A 140 -7.81 5.55 -16.69
N TRP A 141 -9.09 5.60 -17.07
CA TRP A 141 -10.18 5.25 -16.17
C TRP A 141 -10.12 3.81 -15.68
N ALA A 142 -9.79 2.86 -16.56
CA ALA A 142 -9.61 1.47 -16.17
C ALA A 142 -8.52 1.30 -15.09
N VAL A 143 -7.41 2.04 -15.21
CA VAL A 143 -6.34 2.05 -14.20
C VAL A 143 -6.82 2.65 -12.88
N TRP A 144 -7.58 3.74 -12.91
CA TRP A 144 -8.10 4.38 -11.69
C TRP A 144 -9.16 3.52 -10.98
N ILE A 145 -10.08 2.91 -11.72
CA ILE A 145 -11.08 1.99 -11.16
C ILE A 145 -10.37 0.78 -10.55
N ALA A 146 -9.37 0.20 -11.24
CA ALA A 146 -8.58 -0.89 -10.69
C ALA A 146 -7.81 -0.48 -9.43
N ALA A 147 -7.24 0.73 -9.39
CA ALA A 147 -6.57 1.24 -8.22
C ALA A 147 -7.51 1.37 -7.01
N VAL A 148 -8.67 2.01 -7.20
CA VAL A 148 -9.70 2.14 -6.15
C VAL A 148 -10.15 0.76 -5.67
N GLY A 149 -10.50 -0.14 -6.59
CA GLY A 149 -10.90 -1.50 -6.25
C GLY A 149 -9.84 -2.26 -5.46
N ASN A 150 -8.57 -2.17 -5.86
CA ASN A 150 -7.46 -2.81 -5.16
C ASN A 150 -7.30 -2.24 -3.74
N PHE A 151 -7.22 -0.91 -3.60
CA PHE A 151 -6.99 -0.30 -2.30
C PHE A 151 -8.17 -0.48 -1.35
N THR A 152 -9.41 -0.37 -1.84
CA THR A 152 -10.61 -0.69 -1.07
C THR A 152 -10.59 -2.14 -0.58
N CYS A 153 -10.26 -3.10 -1.44
CA CYS A 153 -10.24 -4.52 -1.05
C CYS A 153 -9.11 -4.82 -0.06
N VAL A 154 -7.91 -4.27 -0.26
CA VAL A 154 -6.79 -4.39 0.69
C VAL A 154 -7.15 -3.79 2.04
N ASN A 155 -7.73 -2.59 2.08
CA ASN A 155 -8.15 -1.95 3.32
C ASN A 155 -9.27 -2.74 4.02
N MET A 156 -10.24 -3.25 3.26
CA MET A 156 -11.30 -4.11 3.80
C MET A 156 -10.70 -5.35 4.46
N LEU A 157 -9.80 -6.06 3.78
CA LEU A 157 -9.13 -7.23 4.33
C LEU A 157 -8.34 -6.86 5.59
N PHE A 158 -7.59 -5.76 5.56
CA PHE A 158 -6.80 -5.33 6.70
C PHE A 158 -7.67 -4.98 7.93
N LEU A 159 -8.75 -4.21 7.73
CA LEU A 159 -9.60 -3.73 8.82
C LEU A 159 -10.51 -4.82 9.39
N TYR A 160 -11.08 -5.67 8.53
CA TYR A 160 -12.10 -6.63 8.94
C TYR A 160 -11.55 -8.03 9.22
N SER A 161 -10.34 -8.39 8.75
CA SER A 161 -9.78 -9.73 9.05
C SER A 161 -9.63 -9.96 10.56
N PRO A 162 -9.03 -9.07 11.37
CA PRO A 162 -8.93 -9.29 12.81
C PRO A 162 -10.30 -9.44 13.49
N ASN A 163 -11.28 -8.62 13.07
CA ASN A 163 -12.63 -8.64 13.61
C ASN A 163 -13.37 -9.95 13.27
N TYR A 164 -13.24 -10.45 12.05
CA TYR A 164 -13.80 -11.73 11.64
C TYR A 164 -13.15 -12.90 12.40
N LEU A 165 -11.82 -12.91 12.46
CA LEU A 165 -11.03 -13.94 13.11
C LEU A 165 -11.31 -14.04 14.63
N HIS A 166 -11.42 -12.91 15.33
CA HIS A 166 -11.73 -12.91 16.76
C HIS A 166 -13.24 -13.06 17.03
N GLY A 167 -14.07 -12.25 16.37
CA GLY A 167 -15.49 -12.14 16.68
C GLY A 167 -16.35 -13.27 16.12
N VAL A 168 -16.03 -13.79 14.93
CA VAL A 168 -16.81 -14.87 14.27
C VAL A 168 -16.17 -16.24 14.52
N LEU A 169 -14.86 -16.36 14.33
CA LEU A 169 -14.17 -17.65 14.55
C LEU A 169 -13.80 -17.90 16.02
N GLY A 170 -13.98 -16.92 16.91
CA GLY A 170 -13.72 -17.07 18.34
C GLY A 170 -12.23 -17.25 18.68
N MET A 171 -11.31 -16.85 17.79
CA MET A 171 -9.88 -17.03 18.07
C MET A 171 -9.39 -16.10 19.18
N HIS A 172 -8.52 -16.63 20.04
CA HIS A 172 -7.86 -15.85 21.08
C HIS A 172 -7.03 -14.70 20.47
N MET A 173 -6.95 -13.54 21.14
CA MET A 173 -6.34 -12.32 20.60
C MET A 173 -4.91 -12.51 20.06
N ALA A 174 -4.05 -13.26 20.77
CA ALA A 174 -2.69 -13.58 20.30
C ALA A 174 -2.71 -14.33 18.96
N ASN A 175 -3.54 -15.37 18.84
CA ASN A 175 -3.67 -16.16 17.61
C ASN A 175 -4.31 -15.34 16.49
N THR A 176 -5.29 -14.50 16.81
CA THR A 176 -5.88 -13.54 15.87
C THR A 176 -4.84 -12.60 15.30
N GLY A 177 -3.94 -12.06 16.13
CA GLY A 177 -2.85 -11.19 15.68
C GLY A 177 -1.92 -11.87 14.68
N ILE A 178 -1.55 -13.13 14.95
CA ILE A 178 -0.71 -13.94 14.05
C ILE A 178 -1.47 -14.27 12.75
N ALA A 179 -2.71 -14.76 12.86
CA ALA A 179 -3.51 -15.15 11.70
C ALA A 179 -3.87 -13.95 10.81
N ALA A 180 -4.16 -12.77 11.38
CA ALA A 180 -4.45 -11.55 10.64
C ALA A 180 -3.22 -10.97 9.91
N ALA A 181 -2.00 -11.35 10.31
CA ALA A 181 -0.77 -10.97 9.63
C ALA A 181 -0.48 -11.80 8.37
N VAL A 182 -1.10 -12.99 8.24
CA VAL A 182 -0.89 -13.90 7.11
C VAL A 182 -1.36 -13.27 5.78
N PRO A 183 -2.57 -12.70 5.65
CA PRO A 183 -3.02 -12.09 4.41
C PRO A 183 -2.08 -10.99 3.85
N PRO A 184 -1.68 -9.95 4.61
CA PRO A 184 -0.78 -8.93 4.07
C PRO A 184 0.62 -9.49 3.76
N LEU A 185 1.13 -10.44 4.55
CA LEU A 185 2.42 -11.08 4.28
C LEU A 185 2.38 -11.92 2.99
N LEU A 186 1.32 -12.72 2.79
CA LEU A 186 1.15 -13.51 1.58
C LEU A 186 0.97 -12.60 0.35
N GLN A 187 0.19 -11.52 0.48
CA GLN A 187 0.08 -10.50 -0.56
C GLN A 187 1.46 -9.95 -0.93
N PHE A 188 2.30 -9.59 0.05
CA PHE A 188 3.66 -9.11 -0.21
C PHE A 188 4.52 -10.13 -0.98
N MET A 189 4.53 -11.39 -0.54
CA MET A 189 5.30 -12.45 -1.20
C MET A 189 4.85 -12.67 -2.65
N ILE A 190 3.53 -12.73 -2.88
CA ILE A 190 2.99 -12.88 -4.24
C ILE A 190 3.28 -11.63 -5.09
N LYS A 191 3.26 -10.42 -4.53
CA LYS A 191 3.65 -9.19 -5.27
C LYS A 191 5.07 -9.27 -5.81
N LEU A 192 6.02 -9.78 -5.03
CA LEU A 192 7.41 -9.94 -5.45
C LEU A 192 7.53 -10.94 -6.61
N VAL A 193 6.87 -12.10 -6.45
CA VAL A 193 6.87 -13.14 -7.49
C VAL A 193 6.19 -12.64 -8.77
N ALA A 194 5.02 -11.99 -8.64
CA ALA A 194 4.24 -11.45 -9.76
C ALA A 194 5.00 -10.36 -10.52
N GLY A 195 5.76 -9.51 -9.83
CA GLY A 195 6.63 -8.52 -10.45
C GLY A 195 7.68 -9.17 -11.35
N PHE A 196 8.39 -10.15 -10.80
CA PHE A 196 9.44 -10.90 -11.51
C PHE A 196 8.91 -11.76 -12.65
N SER A 197 7.81 -12.48 -12.44
CA SER A 197 7.19 -13.32 -13.47
C SER A 197 6.65 -12.47 -14.62
N SER A 198 6.09 -11.29 -14.33
CA SER A 198 5.61 -10.35 -15.34
C SER A 198 6.75 -9.87 -16.26
N ASP A 199 7.98 -9.73 -15.75
CA ASP A 199 9.14 -9.36 -16.58
C ASP A 199 9.67 -10.53 -17.44
N LYS A 200 9.49 -11.77 -16.99
CA LYS A 200 9.99 -12.97 -17.69
C LYS A 200 9.04 -13.53 -18.74
N ILE A 201 7.74 -13.30 -18.62
CA ILE A 201 6.76 -13.79 -19.60
C ILE A 201 6.89 -12.97 -20.89
N LYS A 202 7.41 -13.60 -21.95
CA LYS A 202 7.53 -13.02 -23.30
C LYS A 202 6.50 -13.58 -24.30
N CYS A 203 5.74 -14.61 -23.91
CA CYS A 203 4.80 -15.32 -24.79
C CYS A 203 3.47 -14.58 -25.00
N LEU A 204 3.20 -13.52 -24.25
CA LEU A 204 1.97 -12.73 -24.31
C LEU A 204 2.31 -11.29 -24.70
N SER A 205 1.39 -10.62 -25.40
CA SER A 205 1.47 -9.17 -25.59
C SER A 205 1.41 -8.45 -24.23
N GLU A 206 2.04 -7.28 -24.13
CA GLU A 206 2.05 -6.50 -22.89
C GLU A 206 0.62 -6.22 -22.38
N THR A 207 -0.31 -5.86 -23.27
CA THR A 207 -1.72 -5.68 -22.92
C THR A 207 -2.38 -6.98 -22.44
N GLY A 208 -2.07 -8.12 -23.06
CA GLY A 208 -2.59 -9.43 -22.65
C GLY A 208 -2.09 -9.83 -21.26
N LYS A 209 -0.82 -9.55 -20.97
CA LYS A 209 -0.21 -9.76 -19.65
C LYS A 209 -0.90 -8.90 -18.58
N LEU A 210 -1.08 -7.60 -18.83
CA LEU A 210 -1.73 -6.69 -17.89
C LEU A 210 -3.17 -7.13 -17.57
N ARG A 211 -3.93 -7.55 -18.60
CA ARG A 211 -5.29 -8.07 -18.44
C ARG A 211 -5.31 -9.35 -17.62
N LEU A 212 -4.45 -10.32 -17.95
CA LEU A 212 -4.34 -11.59 -17.24
C LEU A 212 -4.06 -11.39 -15.75
N TYR A 213 -3.05 -10.58 -15.41
CA TYR A 213 -2.67 -10.34 -14.00
C TYR A 213 -3.77 -9.62 -13.22
N ASN A 214 -4.45 -8.63 -13.82
CA ASN A 214 -5.59 -7.97 -13.18
C ASN A 214 -6.77 -8.94 -13.01
N SER A 215 -7.07 -9.77 -14.01
CA SER A 215 -8.13 -10.78 -13.92
C SER A 215 -7.86 -11.77 -12.79
N ILE A 216 -6.64 -12.33 -12.72
CA ILE A 216 -6.25 -13.23 -11.63
C ILE A 216 -6.40 -12.54 -10.27
N ALA A 217 -5.98 -11.27 -10.18
CA ALA A 217 -6.04 -10.53 -8.92
C ALA A 217 -7.48 -10.32 -8.44
N PHE A 218 -8.32 -9.69 -9.26
CA PHE A 218 -9.67 -9.30 -8.85
C PHE A 218 -10.65 -10.47 -8.84
N VAL A 219 -10.63 -11.32 -9.88
CA VAL A 219 -11.52 -12.50 -9.93
C VAL A 219 -11.11 -13.51 -8.87
N GLY A 220 -9.79 -13.74 -8.70
CA GLY A 220 -9.29 -14.63 -7.65
C GLY A 220 -9.68 -14.14 -6.25
N CYS A 221 -9.49 -12.85 -5.96
CA CYS A 221 -9.92 -12.27 -4.69
C CYS A 221 -11.44 -12.40 -4.47
N ALA A 222 -12.25 -12.07 -5.48
CA ALA A 222 -13.70 -12.17 -5.40
C ALA A 222 -14.16 -13.62 -5.17
N LEU A 223 -13.56 -14.58 -5.86
CA LEU A 223 -13.84 -16.00 -5.70
C LEU A 223 -13.55 -16.47 -4.27
N PHE A 224 -12.35 -16.21 -3.74
CA PHE A 224 -11.99 -16.64 -2.39
C PHE A 224 -12.82 -15.98 -1.30
N LEU A 225 -13.20 -14.71 -1.45
CA LEU A 225 -14.11 -14.04 -0.50
C LEU A 225 -15.55 -14.55 -0.60
N SER A 226 -16.01 -14.90 -1.80
CA SER A 226 -17.31 -15.53 -1.98
C SER A 226 -17.35 -16.90 -1.31
N ILE A 227 -16.30 -17.71 -1.49
CA ILE A 227 -16.15 -19.01 -0.81
C ILE A 227 -16.14 -18.82 0.71
N LEU A 228 -15.36 -17.85 1.21
CA LEU A 228 -15.27 -17.54 2.65
C LEU A 228 -16.65 -17.27 3.28
N SER A 229 -17.55 -16.64 2.53
CA SER A 229 -18.89 -16.28 3.00
C SER A 229 -19.77 -17.51 3.30
N PHE A 230 -19.44 -18.67 2.74
CA PHE A 230 -20.14 -19.94 2.97
C PHE A 230 -19.40 -20.88 3.95
N ILE A 231 -18.22 -20.51 4.45
CA ILE A 231 -17.45 -21.35 5.38
C ILE A 231 -18.02 -21.23 6.79
N PRO A 232 -18.43 -22.33 7.44
CA PRO A 232 -18.87 -22.30 8.84
C PRO A 232 -17.72 -21.94 9.79
N ALA A 233 -18.05 -21.28 10.91
CA ALA A 233 -17.07 -20.88 11.92
C ALA A 233 -16.26 -22.05 12.52
N ALA A 234 -16.79 -23.27 12.48
CA ALA A 234 -16.08 -24.47 12.91
C ALA A 234 -14.80 -24.75 12.11
N TRP A 235 -14.69 -24.24 10.88
CA TRP A 235 -13.56 -24.47 9.98
C TRP A 235 -12.62 -23.26 9.94
N GLY A 236 -12.20 -22.77 11.11
CA GLY A 236 -11.42 -21.54 11.24
C GLY A 236 -10.10 -21.52 10.47
N SER A 237 -9.40 -22.66 10.38
CA SER A 237 -8.17 -22.77 9.58
C SER A 237 -8.42 -22.59 8.09
N THR A 238 -9.51 -23.16 7.57
CA THR A 238 -9.91 -23.03 6.16
C THR A 238 -10.34 -21.60 5.85
N ALA A 239 -11.09 -20.96 6.75
CA ALA A 239 -11.48 -19.56 6.63
C ALA A 239 -10.26 -18.62 6.60
N THR A 240 -9.27 -18.86 7.48
CA THR A 240 -8.01 -18.10 7.51
C THR A 240 -7.20 -18.32 6.23
N ALA A 241 -7.15 -19.55 5.71
CA ALA A 241 -6.50 -19.85 4.43
C ALA A 241 -7.18 -19.13 3.26
N CYS A 242 -8.52 -19.09 3.21
CA CYS A 242 -9.26 -18.34 2.20
C CYS A 242 -8.99 -16.83 2.27
N LEU A 243 -8.93 -16.25 3.47
CA LEU A 243 -8.52 -14.84 3.65
C LEU A 243 -7.10 -14.58 3.13
N GLY A 244 -6.16 -15.48 3.46
CA GLY A 244 -4.79 -15.43 2.97
C GLY A 244 -4.72 -15.49 1.45
N LEU A 245 -5.42 -16.44 0.83
CA LEU A 245 -5.46 -16.63 -0.62
C LEU A 245 -6.14 -15.45 -1.33
N ALA A 246 -7.22 -14.89 -0.78
CA ALA A 246 -7.85 -13.68 -1.31
C ALA A 246 -6.86 -12.50 -1.38
N ALA A 247 -6.16 -12.22 -0.27
CA ALA A 247 -5.12 -11.20 -0.25
C ALA A 247 -3.93 -11.54 -1.15
N GLY A 248 -3.55 -12.82 -1.21
CA GLY A 248 -2.51 -13.34 -2.09
C GLY A 248 -2.82 -13.08 -3.57
N CYS A 249 -4.07 -13.31 -4.01
CA CYS A 249 -4.53 -12.97 -5.35
C CYS A 249 -4.35 -11.47 -5.65
N LEU A 250 -4.70 -10.59 -4.73
CA LEU A 250 -4.43 -9.15 -4.87
C LEU A 250 -2.95 -8.82 -5.01
N GLY A 251 -2.03 -9.74 -4.72
CA GLY A 251 -0.60 -9.56 -5.01
C GLY A 251 -0.28 -9.50 -6.51
N PHE A 252 -1.09 -10.13 -7.36
CA PHE A 252 -0.90 -10.10 -8.81
C PHE A 252 -1.13 -8.71 -9.43
N THR A 253 -1.73 -7.76 -8.71
CA THR A 253 -1.94 -6.40 -9.23
C THR A 253 -0.64 -5.68 -9.58
N THR A 254 0.48 -6.07 -8.96
CA THR A 254 1.82 -5.52 -9.29
C THR A 254 2.20 -5.78 -10.76
N GLY A 255 1.85 -6.96 -11.29
CA GLY A 255 2.04 -7.29 -12.71
C GLY A 255 0.92 -6.77 -13.61
N GLY A 256 -0.14 -6.19 -13.04
CA GLY A 256 -1.32 -5.65 -13.72
C GLY A 256 -1.33 -4.12 -13.70
N PHE A 257 -2.31 -3.50 -13.02
CA PHE A 257 -2.55 -2.05 -13.12
C PHE A 257 -1.35 -1.19 -12.68
N PHE A 258 -0.52 -1.64 -11.74
CA PHE A 258 0.68 -0.91 -11.31
C PHE A 258 1.72 -0.78 -12.43
N LYS A 259 1.85 -1.76 -13.32
CA LYS A 259 2.68 -1.66 -14.55
C LYS A 259 1.92 -0.93 -15.67
N ALA A 260 0.60 -1.10 -15.76
CA ALA A 260 -0.21 -0.43 -16.77
C ALA A 260 -0.18 1.11 -16.62
N ALA A 261 -0.21 1.61 -15.37
CA ALA A 261 -0.24 3.04 -15.08
C ALA A 261 0.91 3.81 -15.74
N PRO A 262 2.19 3.50 -15.53
CA PRO A 262 3.31 4.16 -16.22
C PRO A 262 3.37 3.86 -17.73
N LEU A 263 2.96 2.67 -18.17
CA LEU A 263 2.98 2.31 -19.60
C LEU A 263 1.98 3.13 -20.43
N VAL A 264 0.77 3.34 -19.91
CA VAL A 264 -0.29 4.12 -20.58
C VAL A 264 0.01 5.62 -20.53
N SER A 265 0.59 6.09 -19.42
CA SER A 265 0.77 7.52 -19.17
C SER A 265 2.09 8.09 -19.69
N LYS A 266 3.13 7.26 -19.93
CA LYS A 266 4.45 7.68 -20.44
C LYS A 266 4.95 8.95 -19.72
N HIS A 267 5.05 10.08 -20.41
CA HIS A 267 5.50 11.37 -19.86
C HIS A 267 4.49 12.02 -18.88
N PHE A 268 3.22 11.63 -18.92
CA PHE A 268 2.16 12.08 -18.00
C PHE A 268 1.97 11.18 -16.78
N SER A 269 2.90 10.23 -16.57
CA SER A 269 2.88 9.31 -15.42
C SER A 269 2.77 9.98 -14.05
N PRO A 270 3.39 11.15 -13.80
CA PRO A 270 3.20 11.85 -12.53
C PRO A 270 1.73 12.22 -12.25
N PHE A 271 0.97 12.66 -13.27
CA PHE A 271 -0.43 13.04 -13.10
C PHE A 271 -1.34 11.81 -12.90
N VAL A 272 -1.20 10.79 -13.75
CA VAL A 272 -2.04 9.58 -13.66
C VAL A 272 -1.77 8.79 -12.38
N THR A 273 -0.49 8.66 -11.98
CA THR A 273 -0.08 8.00 -10.73
C THR A 273 -0.46 8.84 -9.51
N GLY A 274 -0.41 10.18 -9.62
CA GLY A 274 -0.94 11.08 -8.60
C GLY A 274 -2.43 10.86 -8.33
N ASN A 275 -3.24 10.62 -9.36
CA ASN A 275 -4.67 10.30 -9.20
C ASN A 275 -4.92 8.88 -8.65
N VAL A 276 -4.04 7.91 -8.92
CA VAL A 276 -4.06 6.60 -8.24
C VAL A 276 -3.91 6.75 -6.72
N SER A 277 -3.08 7.70 -6.27
CA SER A 277 -2.98 8.02 -4.83
C SER A 277 -4.22 8.72 -4.26
N LEU A 278 -5.02 9.41 -5.09
CA LEU A 278 -6.36 9.93 -4.71
C LEU A 278 -7.34 8.78 -4.46
N GLY A 279 -7.31 7.73 -5.30
CA GLY A 279 -8.15 6.54 -5.11
C GLY A 279 -7.92 5.85 -3.76
N LEU A 280 -6.65 5.69 -3.36
CA LEU A 280 -6.31 5.19 -2.02
C LEU A 280 -6.88 6.08 -0.90
N ARG A 281 -6.87 7.41 -1.09
CA ARG A 281 -7.41 8.35 -0.11
C ARG A 281 -8.92 8.18 0.08
N CYS A 282 -9.66 7.92 -1.00
CA CYS A 282 -11.10 7.64 -0.93
C CYS A 282 -11.43 6.28 -0.28
N SER A 283 -10.50 5.32 -0.29
CA SER A 283 -10.72 3.99 0.28
C SER A 283 -10.42 3.88 1.78
N ILE A 284 -9.90 4.93 2.42
CA ILE A 284 -9.51 4.95 3.84
C ILE A 284 -10.59 5.61 4.72
N PHE A 285 -11.54 6.31 4.11
CA PHE A 285 -12.71 6.94 4.76
C PHE A 285 -13.99 6.27 4.30
#